data_AF-A0A5N7WUT4-F1
#
_entry.id   AF-A0A5N7WUT4-F1
#
_cell.length_a   1.000
_cell.length_b   1.000
_cell.length_c   1.000
_cell.angle_alpha   90.00
_cell.angle_beta   90.00
_cell.angle_gamma   90.00
#
_symmetry.space_group_name_H-M   'P 1'
#
loop_
_entity.id
_entity.type
_entity.pdbx_description
1 polymer ?
#
loop_
_entity_poly.entity_id
_entity_poly.type
_entity_poly.pdbx_seq_one_letter_code
_entity_poly.pdbx_strand_id
1 'polypeptide(L)'
;MYTQKNAQPHKNAELSATRNSANPTTCFWAEPCHDQGPLTMSSREIADLTGKELSHVNRDIRAMLDSLVDDPELDHVREDKDGRGYTTAFHLGRELTYTLLSGYSVPLRRRVVARWQELEAQVVPALPNFADPVAAARAWADAKEGEQRAAAQLAQAAPMVEFVARYVQAESGSMGLRQVCKVLKAKQPDLTAFLLDRGLMYRTPSGVLTPKAEHIHNGRFEAKTGTAEHGDSSHAYVHYKFTAKGLEWIARLWDQHQAAQEAAED
;
A
#
# COMPACT_ATOMS: atom_id res chain seq x y z
N MET A 1 -68.53 18.51 -28.21
CA MET A 1 -68.62 17.90 -29.55
C MET A 1 -67.33 17.13 -29.81
N TYR A 2 -67.45 15.81 -29.82
CA TYR A 2 -66.42 14.86 -30.26
C TYR A 2 -66.06 15.10 -31.73
N THR A 3 -64.81 14.85 -32.11
CA THR A 3 -64.53 13.87 -33.18
C THR A 3 -63.05 13.44 -33.17
N GLN A 4 -62.88 12.14 -32.97
CA GLN A 4 -61.69 11.34 -33.23
C GLN A 4 -61.31 11.36 -34.72
N LYS A 5 -60.02 11.19 -35.02
CA LYS A 5 -59.58 10.45 -36.22
C LYS A 5 -58.45 9.48 -35.84
N ASN A 6 -58.83 8.21 -35.78
CA ASN A 6 -57.95 7.04 -35.84
C ASN A 6 -57.43 6.85 -37.27
N ALA A 7 -56.15 6.49 -37.40
CA ALA A 7 -55.65 5.62 -38.47
C ALA A 7 -54.25 5.07 -38.13
N GLN A 8 -54.17 3.75 -37.93
CA GLN A 8 -52.99 2.87 -38.06
C GLN A 8 -53.35 1.82 -39.15
N PRO A 9 -52.51 0.83 -39.58
CA PRO A 9 -51.06 0.56 -39.43
C PRO A 9 -50.39 0.11 -40.77
N HIS A 10 -49.25 -0.62 -40.68
CA HIS A 10 -48.52 -1.47 -41.66
C HIS A 10 -47.22 -0.81 -42.21
N LYS A 11 -46.02 -1.41 -42.23
CA LYS A 11 -45.60 -2.83 -42.29
C LYS A 11 -44.23 -3.07 -41.61
N ASN A 12 -44.06 -4.32 -41.20
CA ASN A 12 -42.84 -4.98 -40.72
C ASN A 12 -41.69 -4.97 -41.74
N ALA A 13 -40.45 -4.92 -41.24
CA ALA A 13 -39.28 -5.51 -41.89
C ALA A 13 -38.39 -6.15 -40.81
N GLU A 14 -38.49 -7.47 -40.72
CA GLU A 14 -37.56 -8.34 -40.00
C GLU A 14 -36.21 -8.34 -40.72
N LEU A 15 -35.11 -8.21 -39.97
CA LEU A 15 -33.79 -8.72 -40.36
C LEU A 15 -33.09 -9.24 -39.11
N SER A 16 -33.08 -10.57 -39.03
CA SER A 16 -32.40 -11.40 -38.04
C SER A 16 -30.92 -11.61 -38.39
N ALA A 17 -30.02 -11.34 -37.46
CA ALA A 17 -28.66 -11.88 -37.31
C ALA A 17 -27.95 -11.00 -36.26
N THR A 18 -27.22 -11.44 -35.26
CA THR A 18 -26.65 -12.74 -34.87
C THR A 18 -26.28 -12.57 -33.39
N ARG A 19 -26.51 -13.61 -32.59
CA ARG A 19 -25.96 -13.72 -31.23
C ARG A 19 -24.45 -13.56 -31.29
N ASN A 20 -23.88 -12.65 -30.51
CA ASN A 20 -22.56 -12.89 -29.97
C ASN A 20 -22.50 -12.49 -28.49
N SER A 21 -22.36 -13.53 -27.68
CA SER A 21 -22.06 -13.52 -26.27
C SER A 21 -20.58 -13.18 -26.08
N ALA A 22 -20.29 -12.14 -25.30
CA ALA A 22 -19.00 -11.98 -24.61
C ALA A 22 -19.18 -11.04 -23.41
N ASN A 23 -19.47 -11.70 -22.29
CA ASN A 23 -19.32 -11.41 -20.86
C ASN A 23 -18.97 -10.01 -20.29
N PRO A 24 -19.42 -9.75 -19.04
CA PRO A 24 -19.40 -8.47 -18.35
C PRO A 24 -18.16 -8.28 -17.47
N THR A 25 -17.70 -7.04 -17.35
CA THR A 25 -17.05 -6.58 -16.12
C THR A 25 -17.35 -5.09 -15.94
N THR A 26 -18.57 -4.78 -15.51
CA THR A 26 -18.81 -3.54 -14.78
C THR A 26 -18.00 -3.61 -13.49
N CYS A 27 -16.84 -2.97 -13.47
CA CYS A 27 -16.14 -2.63 -12.23
C CYS A 27 -17.04 -1.65 -11.45
N PHE A 28 -17.91 -2.20 -10.62
CA PHE A 28 -18.89 -1.48 -9.78
C PHE A 28 -18.26 -1.01 -8.45
N TRP A 29 -16.95 -1.17 -8.28
CA TRP A 29 -16.20 -0.69 -7.11
C TRP A 29 -15.08 0.22 -7.58
N ALA A 30 -15.44 1.45 -7.96
CA ALA A 30 -14.52 2.57 -7.87
C ALA A 30 -14.95 3.36 -6.63
N GLU A 31 -14.50 2.89 -5.45
CA GLU A 31 -14.43 3.77 -4.29
C GLU A 31 -13.61 4.99 -4.72
N PRO A 32 -14.05 6.23 -4.40
CA PRO A 32 -13.24 7.40 -4.69
C PRO A 32 -11.94 7.23 -3.91
N CYS A 33 -10.84 7.00 -4.64
CA CYS A 33 -9.51 7.11 -4.09
C CYS A 33 -9.36 8.55 -3.61
N HIS A 34 -9.61 8.78 -2.31
CA HIS A 34 -9.21 9.99 -1.63
C HIS A 34 -7.69 9.91 -1.51
N ASP A 35 -7.01 10.17 -2.63
CA ASP A 35 -5.59 10.46 -2.65
C ASP A 35 -5.44 11.78 -1.90
N GLN A 36 -5.29 11.72 -0.58
CA GLN A 36 -4.89 12.83 0.27
C GLN A 36 -3.39 13.10 -0.01
N GLY A 37 -3.08 13.40 -1.27
CA GLY A 37 -1.78 13.89 -1.67
C GLY A 37 -1.52 15.24 -1.01
N PRO A 38 -0.25 15.67 -0.92
CA PRO A 38 0.08 17.00 -0.40
C PRO A 38 -0.75 18.06 -1.14
N LEU A 39 -1.25 19.05 -0.39
CA LEU A 39 -2.03 20.14 -0.96
C LEU A 39 -1.17 20.87 -2.00
N THR A 40 -1.57 20.80 -3.26
CA THR A 40 -0.85 21.39 -4.39
C THR A 40 -1.75 22.33 -5.18
N MET A 41 -1.13 23.31 -5.85
CA MET A 41 -1.80 24.19 -6.80
C MET A 41 -1.21 24.00 -8.19
N SER A 42 -2.08 23.86 -9.19
CA SER A 42 -1.63 23.64 -10.57
C SER A 42 -1.19 24.94 -11.26
N SER A 43 -0.25 24.85 -12.20
CA SER A 43 0.18 26.00 -12.99
C SER A 43 -0.93 26.61 -13.86
N ARG A 44 -1.96 25.81 -14.19
CA ARG A 44 -3.20 26.27 -14.85
C ARG A 44 -4.02 27.16 -13.93
N GLU A 45 -4.23 26.72 -12.71
CA GLU A 45 -4.93 27.50 -11.69
C GLU A 45 -4.19 28.82 -11.40
N ILE A 46 -2.85 28.79 -11.33
CA ILE A 46 -2.03 29.99 -11.21
C ILE A 46 -2.20 30.91 -12.43
N ALA A 47 -2.23 30.37 -13.65
CA ALA A 47 -2.45 31.15 -14.87
C ALA A 47 -3.82 31.86 -14.87
N ASP A 48 -4.89 31.15 -14.49
CA ASP A 48 -6.24 31.70 -14.41
C ASP A 48 -6.34 32.80 -13.33
N LEU A 49 -5.70 32.57 -12.17
CA LEU A 49 -5.65 33.55 -11.08
C LEU A 49 -4.78 34.75 -11.40
N THR A 50 -3.77 34.61 -12.25
CA THR A 50 -2.87 35.72 -12.58
C THR A 50 -3.23 36.42 -13.89
N GLY A 51 -4.06 35.80 -14.74
CA GLY A 51 -4.33 36.29 -16.09
C GLY A 51 -3.12 36.19 -17.03
N LYS A 52 -2.06 35.46 -16.64
CA LYS A 52 -0.91 35.19 -17.49
C LYS A 52 -1.20 33.98 -18.39
N GLU A 53 -0.57 33.93 -19.55
CA GLU A 53 -0.61 32.74 -20.39
C GLU A 53 0.09 31.58 -19.68
N LEU A 54 -0.49 30.38 -19.75
CA LEU A 54 0.06 29.16 -19.13
C LEU A 54 1.51 28.88 -19.58
N SER A 55 1.85 29.20 -20.84
CA SER A 55 3.20 29.04 -21.38
C SER A 55 4.23 29.90 -20.65
N HIS A 56 3.86 31.12 -20.23
CA HIS A 56 4.70 32.02 -19.45
C HIS A 56 4.85 31.55 -18.00
N VAL A 57 3.77 31.08 -17.38
CA VAL A 57 3.83 30.51 -16.03
C VAL A 57 4.71 29.27 -16.00
N ASN A 58 4.57 28.36 -16.97
CA ASN A 58 5.41 27.18 -17.08
C ASN A 58 6.89 27.53 -17.34
N ARG A 59 7.18 28.61 -18.08
CA ARG A 59 8.54 29.11 -18.26
C ARG A 59 9.13 29.64 -16.94
N ASP A 60 8.36 30.46 -16.22
CA ASP A 60 8.78 31.02 -14.93
C ASP A 60 9.05 29.89 -13.91
N ILE A 61 8.20 28.87 -13.89
CA ILE A 61 8.38 27.67 -13.05
C ILE A 61 9.68 26.96 -13.41
N ARG A 62 9.95 26.67 -14.69
CA ARG A 62 11.20 26.02 -15.09
C ARG A 62 12.43 26.83 -14.69
N ALA A 63 12.40 28.15 -14.88
CA ALA A 63 13.50 29.02 -14.47
C ALA A 63 13.70 29.03 -12.95
N MET A 64 12.60 29.01 -12.19
CA MET A 64 12.66 28.89 -10.72
C MET A 64 13.24 27.54 -10.29
N LEU A 65 12.77 26.42 -10.86
CA LEU A 65 13.27 25.08 -10.54
C LEU A 65 14.77 24.96 -10.87
N ASP A 66 15.21 25.50 -12.01
CA ASP A 66 16.63 25.54 -12.41
C ASP A 66 17.47 26.39 -11.44
N SER A 67 16.91 27.48 -10.89
CA SER A 67 17.62 28.31 -9.92
C SER A 67 17.74 27.67 -8.52
N LEU A 68 16.85 26.72 -8.19
CA LEU A 68 16.80 26.09 -6.87
C LEU A 68 17.70 24.86 -6.74
N VAL A 69 18.14 24.26 -7.86
CA VAL A 69 19.13 23.15 -8.05
C VAL A 69 19.06 21.97 -7.06
N ASP A 70 19.29 22.20 -5.76
CA ASP A 70 19.41 21.21 -4.68
C ASP A 70 18.36 21.39 -3.56
N ASP A 71 17.14 21.81 -3.90
CA ASP A 71 16.05 21.96 -2.92
C ASP A 71 15.22 20.65 -2.77
N PRO A 72 15.06 20.09 -1.55
CA PRO A 72 14.25 18.89 -1.31
C PRO A 72 12.79 19.00 -1.78
N GLU A 73 12.22 20.20 -1.83
CA GLU A 73 10.85 20.43 -2.30
C GLU A 73 10.69 20.13 -3.81
N LEU A 74 11.80 20.09 -4.57
CA LEU A 74 11.79 19.74 -5.99
C LEU A 74 11.39 18.29 -6.24
N ASP A 75 11.68 17.38 -5.30
CA ASP A 75 11.30 15.96 -5.38
C ASP A 75 9.76 15.75 -5.31
N HIS A 76 9.05 16.76 -4.80
CA HIS A 76 7.60 16.74 -4.66
C HIS A 76 6.85 17.47 -5.79
N VAL A 77 7.58 18.03 -6.76
CA VAL A 77 6.98 18.68 -7.93
C VAL A 77 6.50 17.62 -8.92
N ARG A 78 5.19 17.63 -9.20
CA ARG A 78 4.60 16.75 -10.21
C ARG A 78 4.42 17.48 -11.53
N GLU A 79 4.89 16.86 -12.60
CA GLU A 79 4.70 17.34 -13.97
C GLU A 79 3.73 16.43 -14.73
N ASP A 80 2.61 16.98 -15.18
CA ASP A 80 1.68 16.26 -16.05
C ASP A 80 2.08 16.45 -17.51
N LYS A 81 2.36 15.35 -18.21
CA LYS A 81 2.74 15.34 -19.63
C LYS A 81 1.61 14.79 -20.49
N ASP A 82 1.41 15.37 -21.66
CA ASP A 82 0.47 14.85 -22.66
C ASP A 82 1.02 13.58 -23.32
N GLY A 83 0.20 12.86 -24.07
CA GLY A 83 0.62 11.67 -24.84
C GLY A 83 1.69 11.95 -25.91
N ARG A 84 1.99 13.23 -26.16
CA ARG A 84 3.07 13.71 -27.05
C ARG A 84 4.33 14.15 -26.29
N GLY A 85 4.35 14.00 -24.96
CA GLY A 85 5.49 14.37 -24.10
C GLY A 85 5.60 15.85 -23.73
N TYR A 86 4.63 16.69 -24.14
CA TYR A 86 4.60 18.10 -23.77
C TYR A 86 4.05 18.30 -22.36
N THR A 87 4.68 19.18 -21.59
CA THR A 87 4.21 19.60 -20.25
C THR A 87 2.86 20.31 -20.35
N THR A 88 1.86 19.76 -19.68
CA THR A 88 0.48 20.30 -19.66
C THR A 88 0.19 21.13 -18.42
N ALA A 89 0.73 20.74 -17.27
CA ALA A 89 0.64 21.46 -16.01
C ALA A 89 1.75 21.01 -15.04
N PHE A 90 2.18 21.93 -14.18
CA PHE A 90 2.97 21.61 -12.99
C PHE A 90 2.08 21.68 -11.76
N HIS A 91 2.29 20.80 -10.79
CA HIS A 91 1.68 20.88 -9.47
C HIS A 91 2.76 21.25 -8.47
N LEU A 92 2.57 22.40 -7.83
CA LEU A 92 3.52 22.97 -6.88
C LEU A 92 2.95 22.90 -5.48
N GLY A 93 3.83 22.60 -4.52
CA GLY A 93 3.54 22.77 -3.09
C GLY A 93 3.42 24.24 -2.70
N ARG A 94 3.07 24.47 -1.44
CA ARG A 94 2.85 25.82 -0.90
C ARG A 94 4.10 26.70 -1.00
N GLU A 95 5.23 26.19 -0.53
CA GLU A 95 6.49 26.94 -0.45
C GLU A 95 7.00 27.32 -1.85
N LEU A 96 7.03 26.36 -2.80
CA LEU A 96 7.40 26.63 -4.19
C LEU A 96 6.46 27.63 -4.87
N THR A 97 5.17 27.59 -4.57
CA THR A 97 4.23 28.58 -5.12
C THR A 97 4.53 29.98 -4.57
N TYR A 98 4.85 30.11 -3.28
CA TYR A 98 5.24 31.40 -2.69
C TYR A 98 6.56 31.93 -3.24
N THR A 99 7.54 31.05 -3.48
CA THR A 99 8.81 31.39 -4.14
C THR A 99 8.57 31.92 -5.55
N LEU A 100 7.70 31.27 -6.34
CA LEU A 100 7.32 31.75 -7.68
C LEU A 100 6.68 33.16 -7.62
N LEU A 101 5.81 33.39 -6.64
CA LEU A 101 5.10 34.67 -6.50
C LEU A 101 5.98 35.82 -6.00
N SER A 102 7.15 35.55 -5.42
CA SER A 102 8.08 36.57 -4.97
C SER A 102 8.51 37.51 -6.12
N GLY A 103 8.59 36.99 -7.34
CA GLY A 103 8.87 37.75 -8.57
C GLY A 103 7.65 38.35 -9.26
N TYR A 104 6.42 38.08 -8.80
CA TYR A 104 5.19 38.57 -9.42
C TYR A 104 4.71 39.88 -8.78
N SER A 105 3.89 40.64 -9.51
CA SER A 105 3.33 41.89 -9.01
C SER A 105 2.40 41.67 -7.82
N VAL A 106 2.34 42.67 -6.92
CA VAL A 106 1.52 42.66 -5.70
C VAL A 106 0.06 42.21 -5.92
N PRO A 107 -0.69 42.69 -6.93
CA PRO A 107 -2.07 42.26 -7.11
C PRO A 107 -2.20 40.78 -7.50
N LEU A 108 -1.26 40.24 -8.27
CA LEU A 108 -1.26 38.83 -8.68
C LEU A 108 -0.94 37.93 -7.49
N ARG A 109 0.08 38.31 -6.70
CA ARG A 109 0.45 37.62 -5.47
C ARG A 109 -0.72 37.52 -4.50
N ARG A 110 -1.48 38.61 -4.31
CA ARG A 110 -2.65 38.60 -3.42
C ARG A 110 -3.71 37.58 -3.85
N ARG A 111 -4.00 37.47 -5.16
CA ARG A 111 -5.01 36.53 -5.68
C ARG A 111 -4.62 35.08 -5.43
N VAL A 112 -3.35 34.75 -5.67
CA VAL A 112 -2.85 33.38 -5.48
C VAL A 112 -2.74 33.02 -3.99
N VAL A 113 -2.30 33.95 -3.14
CA VAL A 113 -2.28 33.76 -1.68
C VAL A 113 -3.68 33.55 -1.11
N ALA A 114 -4.67 34.34 -1.56
CA ALA A 114 -6.06 34.17 -1.12
C ALA A 114 -6.58 32.77 -1.49
N ARG A 115 -6.26 32.28 -2.69
CA ARG A 115 -6.62 30.93 -3.11
C ARG A 115 -5.96 29.85 -2.25
N TRP A 116 -4.68 30.01 -1.92
CA TRP A 116 -3.99 29.08 -1.02
C TRP A 116 -4.63 29.03 0.37
N GLN A 117 -5.02 30.18 0.92
CA GLN A 117 -5.73 30.24 2.20
C GLN A 117 -7.09 29.52 2.13
N GLU A 118 -7.81 29.62 1.02
CA GLU A 118 -9.05 28.86 0.80
C GLU A 118 -8.81 27.34 0.74
N LEU A 119 -7.74 26.91 0.08
CA LEU A 119 -7.35 25.50 -0.01
C LEU A 119 -6.94 24.96 1.37
N GLU A 120 -6.14 25.72 2.13
CA GLU A 120 -5.77 25.37 3.50
C GLU A 120 -7.02 25.26 4.40
N ALA A 121 -7.95 26.21 4.30
CA ALA A 121 -9.20 26.19 5.08
C ALA A 121 -10.11 24.99 4.78
N GLN A 122 -10.03 24.41 3.57
CA GLN A 122 -10.77 23.19 3.20
C GLN A 122 -10.13 21.91 3.77
N VAL A 123 -8.82 21.91 3.97
CA VAL A 123 -8.07 20.74 4.48
C VAL A 123 -8.03 20.72 6.00
N VAL A 124 -8.16 21.86 6.67
CA VAL A 124 -8.29 21.88 8.13
C VAL A 124 -9.55 21.11 8.51
N PRO A 125 -9.45 19.99 9.26
CA PRO A 125 -10.64 19.28 9.71
C PRO A 125 -11.49 20.27 10.49
N ALA A 126 -12.74 20.44 10.06
CA ALA A 126 -13.67 21.34 10.72
C ALA A 126 -13.78 20.94 12.18
N LEU A 127 -13.10 21.69 13.06
CA LEU A 127 -13.20 21.48 14.49
C LEU A 127 -14.67 21.67 14.85
N PRO A 128 -15.29 20.73 15.60
CA PRO A 128 -16.67 20.88 16.00
C PRO A 128 -16.81 22.20 16.78
N ASN A 129 -17.91 22.91 16.55
CA ASN A 129 -18.22 24.10 17.33
C ASN A 129 -18.48 23.68 18.78
N PHE A 130 -17.48 23.83 19.66
CA PHE A 130 -17.56 23.45 21.06
C PHE A 130 -18.57 24.28 21.87
N ALA A 131 -19.10 25.37 21.30
CA ALA A 131 -20.18 26.14 21.92
C ALA A 131 -21.56 25.47 21.78
N ASP A 132 -21.73 24.53 20.83
CA ASP A 132 -22.95 23.74 20.69
C ASP A 132 -22.77 22.39 21.42
N PRO A 133 -23.52 22.13 22.52
CA PRO A 133 -23.38 20.90 23.30
C PRO A 133 -23.72 19.64 22.49
N VAL A 134 -24.58 19.74 21.47
CA VAL A 134 -24.97 18.59 20.63
C VAL A 134 -23.84 18.22 19.66
N ALA A 135 -23.19 19.21 19.07
CA ALA A 135 -22.05 19.00 18.19
C ALA A 135 -20.85 18.39 18.95
N ALA A 136 -20.59 18.88 20.18
CA ALA A 136 -19.55 18.35 21.04
C ALA A 136 -19.81 16.88 21.44
N ALA A 137 -21.05 16.53 21.78
CA ALA A 137 -21.41 15.15 22.15
C ALA A 137 -21.24 14.17 20.98
N ARG A 138 -21.58 14.57 19.75
CA ARG A 138 -21.38 13.75 18.55
C ARG A 138 -19.91 13.50 18.26
N ALA A 139 -19.09 14.56 18.29
CA ALA A 139 -17.65 14.43 18.07
C ALA A 139 -16.98 13.51 19.11
N TRP A 140 -17.45 13.55 20.36
CA TRP A 140 -16.97 12.65 21.41
C TRP A 140 -17.35 11.19 21.14
N ALA A 141 -18.57 10.93 20.67
CA ALA A 141 -19.01 9.60 20.28
C ALA A 141 -18.14 9.04 19.13
N ASP A 142 -17.92 9.83 18.08
CA ASP A 142 -17.09 9.44 16.93
C ASP A 142 -15.64 9.13 17.35
N ALA A 143 -15.06 9.97 18.21
CA ALA A 143 -13.73 9.75 18.76
C ALA A 143 -13.65 8.45 19.58
N LYS A 144 -14.65 8.19 20.43
CA LYS A 144 -14.72 6.96 21.23
C LYS A 144 -14.92 5.71 20.37
N GLU A 145 -15.73 5.77 19.33
CA GLU A 145 -15.85 4.68 18.37
C GLU A 145 -14.53 4.42 17.64
N GLY A 146 -13.81 5.48 17.25
CA GLY A 146 -12.47 5.37 16.67
C GLY A 146 -11.48 4.66 17.59
N GLU A 147 -11.41 5.08 18.86
CA GLU A 147 -10.59 4.42 19.89
C GLU A 147 -10.96 2.95 20.06
N GLN A 148 -12.25 2.63 20.12
CA GLN A 148 -12.72 1.25 20.26
C GLN A 148 -12.34 0.38 19.05
N ARG A 149 -12.47 0.91 17.82
CA ARG A 149 -12.06 0.19 16.61
C ARG A 149 -10.55 -0.06 16.59
N ALA A 150 -9.74 0.94 16.92
CA ALA A 150 -8.30 0.79 17.03
C ALA A 150 -7.90 -0.21 18.13
N ALA A 151 -8.54 -0.14 19.29
CA ALA A 151 -8.32 -1.08 20.38
C ALA A 151 -8.74 -2.51 20.00
N ALA A 152 -9.84 -2.70 19.26
CA ALA A 152 -10.26 -3.99 18.75
C ALA A 152 -9.25 -4.58 17.76
N GLN A 153 -8.68 -3.76 16.87
CA GLN A 153 -7.61 -4.18 15.97
C GLN A 153 -6.34 -4.59 16.73
N LEU A 154 -5.94 -3.82 17.75
CA LEU A 154 -4.83 -4.16 18.62
C LEU A 154 -5.08 -5.44 19.41
N ALA A 155 -6.30 -5.66 19.90
CA ALA A 155 -6.68 -6.88 20.61
C ALA A 155 -6.63 -8.11 19.70
N GLN A 156 -7.07 -7.99 18.44
CA GLN A 156 -6.92 -9.06 17.44
C GLN A 156 -5.45 -9.32 17.06
N ALA A 157 -4.62 -8.28 17.05
CA ALA A 157 -3.19 -8.39 16.80
C ALA A 157 -2.39 -8.85 18.03
N ALA A 158 -2.92 -8.71 19.24
CA ALA A 158 -2.28 -9.08 20.51
C ALA A 158 -1.70 -10.51 20.52
N PRO A 159 -2.39 -11.58 20.05
CA PRO A 159 -1.80 -12.92 20.01
C PRO A 159 -0.59 -13.02 19.08
N MET A 160 -0.55 -12.24 17.99
CA MET A 160 0.62 -12.19 17.10
C MET A 160 1.78 -11.44 17.74
N VAL A 161 1.51 -10.29 18.37
CA VAL A 161 2.53 -9.48 19.04
C VAL A 161 3.10 -10.21 20.26
N GLU A 162 2.26 -10.92 21.02
CA GLU A 162 2.70 -11.73 22.15
C GLU A 162 3.53 -12.94 21.71
N PHE A 163 3.18 -13.58 20.58
CA PHE A 163 4.02 -14.59 19.96
C PHE A 163 5.39 -14.01 19.58
N VAL A 164 5.42 -12.87 18.88
CA VAL A 164 6.68 -12.20 18.52
C VAL A 164 7.49 -11.88 19.77
N ALA A 165 6.89 -11.32 20.83
CA ALA A 165 7.59 -10.97 22.06
C ALA A 165 8.17 -12.21 22.77
N ARG A 166 7.43 -13.31 22.88
CA ARG A 166 7.89 -14.54 23.53
C ARG A 166 9.06 -15.21 22.80
N TYR A 167 9.15 -15.05 21.48
CA TYR A 167 10.12 -15.79 20.64
C TYR A 167 11.26 -14.92 20.07
N VAL A 168 11.05 -13.60 19.91
CA VAL A 168 12.02 -12.65 19.33
C VAL A 168 12.82 -11.88 20.40
N GLN A 169 12.40 -11.90 21.68
CA GLN A 169 13.20 -11.32 22.77
C GLN A 169 14.50 -12.08 23.09
N ALA A 170 14.69 -13.29 22.56
CA ALA A 170 15.99 -13.93 22.57
C ALA A 170 16.80 -13.40 21.38
N GLU A 171 17.70 -12.47 21.69
CA GLU A 171 18.72 -11.80 20.88
C GLU A 171 19.71 -12.74 20.12
N SER A 172 19.22 -13.84 19.54
CA SER A 172 20.02 -14.82 18.82
C SER A 172 19.44 -14.99 17.42
N GLY A 173 20.08 -14.33 16.45
CA GLY A 173 19.73 -14.44 15.04
C GLY A 173 19.63 -15.91 14.60
N SER A 174 18.73 -16.19 13.65
CA SER A 174 18.70 -17.42 12.85
C SER A 174 18.77 -18.76 13.64
N MET A 175 17.63 -19.40 13.86
CA MET A 175 17.58 -20.67 14.61
C MET A 175 17.80 -21.88 13.71
N GLY A 176 18.46 -22.92 14.22
CA GLY A 176 18.57 -24.21 13.53
C GLY A 176 17.36 -25.12 13.82
N LEU A 177 17.08 -26.10 12.96
CA LEU A 177 15.89 -26.98 13.05
C LEU A 177 15.65 -27.56 14.46
N ARG A 178 16.71 -28.01 15.15
CA ARG A 178 16.60 -28.56 16.52
C ARG A 178 16.17 -27.52 17.54
N GLN A 179 16.61 -26.27 17.41
CA GLN A 179 16.17 -25.18 18.29
C GLN A 179 14.69 -24.88 18.04
N VAL A 180 14.28 -24.83 16.77
CA VAL A 180 12.87 -24.66 16.38
C VAL A 180 11.98 -25.75 16.96
N CYS A 181 12.41 -27.02 16.95
CA CYS A 181 11.65 -28.13 17.55
C CYS A 181 11.41 -27.92 19.05
N LYS A 182 12.41 -27.43 19.79
CA LYS A 182 12.26 -27.14 21.23
C LYS A 182 11.27 -26.00 21.47
N VAL A 183 11.33 -24.97 20.64
CA VAL A 183 10.48 -23.78 20.69
C VAL A 183 9.02 -24.15 20.42
N LEU A 184 8.76 -24.98 19.41
CA LEU A 184 7.43 -25.45 19.03
C LEU A 184 6.94 -26.66 19.86
N LYS A 185 7.76 -27.20 20.76
CA LYS A 185 7.53 -28.47 21.47
C LYS A 185 7.16 -29.64 20.54
N ALA A 186 7.65 -29.61 19.30
CA ALA A 186 7.40 -30.63 18.28
C ALA A 186 8.52 -31.69 18.27
N LYS A 187 8.17 -32.94 17.94
CA LYS A 187 9.18 -33.97 17.68
C LYS A 187 9.89 -33.68 16.37
N GLN A 188 11.22 -33.79 16.37
CA GLN A 188 12.05 -33.54 15.19
C GLN A 188 11.66 -34.35 13.94
N PRO A 189 11.40 -35.68 14.00
CA PRO A 189 10.98 -36.42 12.82
C PRO A 189 9.64 -35.91 12.25
N ASP A 190 8.67 -35.61 13.12
CA ASP A 190 7.33 -35.17 12.72
C ASP A 190 7.39 -33.81 12.02
N LEU A 191 8.14 -32.86 12.59
CA LEU A 191 8.36 -31.56 11.95
C LEU A 191 9.10 -31.70 10.62
N THR A 192 10.08 -32.61 10.54
CA THR A 192 10.80 -32.85 9.28
C THR A 192 9.90 -33.47 8.22
N ALA A 193 9.03 -34.41 8.59
CA ALA A 193 8.05 -35.01 7.69
C ALA A 193 7.07 -33.97 7.16
N PHE A 194 6.55 -33.11 8.04
CA PHE A 194 5.67 -32.00 7.67
C PHE A 194 6.29 -31.01 6.69
N LEU A 195 7.56 -30.63 6.91
CA LEU A 195 8.27 -29.72 6.00
C LEU A 195 8.47 -30.33 4.60
N LEU A 196 8.62 -31.65 4.53
CA LEU A 196 8.77 -32.40 3.28
C LEU A 196 7.42 -32.62 2.57
N ASP A 197 6.39 -33.04 3.31
CA ASP A 197 5.05 -33.32 2.80
C ASP A 197 4.40 -32.07 2.19
N ARG A 198 4.50 -30.95 2.91
CA ARG A 198 4.02 -29.65 2.44
C ARG A 198 4.93 -29.02 1.37
N GLY A 199 6.04 -29.70 1.03
CA GLY A 199 6.97 -29.28 -0.01
C GLY A 199 7.68 -27.97 0.28
N LEU A 200 7.92 -27.63 1.55
CA LEU A 200 8.60 -26.39 1.95
C LEU A 200 10.13 -26.55 1.85
N MET A 201 10.60 -27.75 2.16
CA MET A 201 12.00 -28.15 2.04
C MET A 201 12.07 -29.47 1.26
N TYR A 202 13.25 -29.77 0.71
CA TYR A 202 13.54 -31.03 0.04
C TYR A 202 14.88 -31.59 0.51
N ARG A 203 15.12 -32.88 0.27
CA ARG A 203 16.41 -33.50 0.55
C ARG A 203 17.29 -33.47 -0.69
N THR A 204 18.48 -32.89 -0.55
CA THR A 204 19.54 -32.96 -1.55
C THR A 204 20.12 -34.39 -1.59
N PRO A 205 20.78 -34.85 -2.67
CA PRO A 205 21.43 -36.17 -2.69
C PRO A 205 22.42 -36.42 -1.55
N SER A 206 22.98 -35.36 -0.98
CA SER A 206 23.82 -35.37 0.23
C SER A 206 23.05 -35.59 1.55
N GLY A 207 21.73 -35.72 1.51
CA GLY A 207 20.86 -35.86 2.68
C GLY A 207 20.56 -34.57 3.44
N VAL A 208 21.12 -33.43 3.01
CA VAL A 208 20.90 -32.12 3.64
C VAL A 208 19.51 -31.58 3.30
N LEU A 209 18.81 -31.07 4.32
CA LEU A 209 17.50 -30.44 4.18
C LEU A 209 17.64 -29.01 3.65
N THR A 210 17.10 -28.76 2.46
CA THR A 210 17.25 -27.51 1.73
C THR A 210 15.88 -26.87 1.49
N PRO A 211 15.66 -25.60 1.85
CA PRO A 211 14.41 -24.90 1.58
C PRO A 211 14.28 -24.59 0.09
N LYS A 212 13.03 -24.53 -0.41
CA LYS A 212 12.76 -24.04 -1.76
C LYS A 212 13.17 -22.57 -1.91
N ALA A 213 13.63 -22.21 -3.11
CA ALA A 213 14.11 -20.86 -3.44
C ALA A 213 13.09 -19.76 -3.12
N GLU A 214 11.79 -20.03 -3.32
CA GLU A 214 10.69 -19.09 -2.99
C GLU A 214 10.72 -18.65 -1.52
N HIS A 215 11.03 -19.57 -0.60
CA HIS A 215 11.05 -19.26 0.83
C HIS A 215 12.34 -18.58 1.28
N ILE A 216 13.43 -18.75 0.52
CA ILE A 216 14.67 -17.99 0.69
C ILE A 216 14.44 -16.54 0.24
N HIS A 217 13.87 -16.36 -0.96
CA HIS A 217 13.51 -15.03 -1.49
C HIS A 217 12.56 -14.27 -0.56
N ASN A 218 11.59 -14.96 0.04
CA ASN A 218 10.64 -14.35 0.97
C ASN A 218 11.23 -14.05 2.37
N GLY A 219 12.52 -14.32 2.60
CA GLY A 219 13.24 -14.04 3.84
C GLY A 219 12.82 -14.94 5.02
N ARG A 220 12.24 -16.11 4.75
CA ARG A 220 11.81 -17.07 5.79
C ARG A 220 12.97 -17.96 6.25
N PHE A 221 13.91 -18.22 5.35
CA PHE A 221 15.12 -18.97 5.63
C PHE A 221 16.34 -18.17 5.20
N GLU A 222 17.43 -18.32 5.94
CA GLU A 222 18.74 -17.78 5.57
C GLU A 222 19.75 -18.92 5.39
N ALA A 223 20.65 -18.77 4.42
CA ALA A 223 21.73 -19.71 4.17
C ALA A 223 23.00 -19.20 4.87
N LYS A 224 23.48 -19.95 5.87
CA LYS A 224 24.79 -19.74 6.48
C LYS A 224 25.80 -20.67 5.85
N THR A 225 26.71 -20.10 5.07
CA THR A 225 27.84 -20.82 4.49
C THR A 225 29.03 -20.80 5.44
N GLY A 226 29.69 -21.92 5.63
CA GLY A 226 30.93 -22.01 6.40
C GLY A 226 31.92 -22.94 5.70
N THR A 227 33.20 -22.76 5.99
CA THR A 227 34.26 -23.68 5.58
C THR A 227 34.67 -24.48 6.81
N ALA A 228 34.56 -25.81 6.72
CA ALA A 228 35.15 -26.69 7.73
C ALA A 228 36.53 -27.10 7.23
N GLU A 229 37.56 -26.71 7.97
CA GLU A 229 38.92 -27.21 7.77
C GLU A 229 39.07 -28.50 8.58
N HIS A 230 39.33 -29.61 7.89
CA HIS A 230 39.67 -30.88 8.52
C HIS A 230 40.93 -31.42 7.83
N GLY A 231 42.10 -31.13 8.40
CA GLY A 231 43.38 -31.44 7.76
C GLY A 231 43.58 -30.69 6.43
N ASP A 232 44.16 -31.37 5.43
CA ASP A 232 44.45 -30.79 4.09
C ASP A 232 43.22 -30.61 3.19
N SER A 233 42.02 -31.03 3.63
CA SER A 233 40.77 -30.88 2.88
C SER A 233 39.86 -29.83 3.51
N SER A 234 39.58 -28.76 2.75
CA SER A 234 38.58 -27.74 3.08
C SER A 234 37.28 -28.05 2.36
N HIS A 235 36.19 -28.25 3.11
CA HIS A 235 34.86 -28.45 2.54
C HIS A 235 33.93 -27.31 2.96
N ALA A 236 33.39 -26.62 1.95
CA ALA A 236 32.34 -25.63 2.14
C ALA A 236 31.01 -26.33 2.43
N TYR A 237 30.33 -25.92 3.48
CA TYR A 237 29.00 -26.38 3.85
C TYR A 237 28.01 -25.23 3.90
N VAL A 238 26.74 -25.53 3.62
CA VAL A 238 25.63 -24.58 3.70
C VAL A 238 24.62 -25.10 4.72
N HIS A 239 24.35 -24.31 5.75
CA HIS A 239 23.32 -24.59 6.73
C HIS A 239 22.19 -23.58 6.61
N TYR A 240 20.97 -24.09 6.42
CA TYR A 240 19.78 -23.26 6.41
C TYR A 240 19.27 -23.04 7.83
N LYS A 241 18.98 -21.78 8.15
CA LYS A 241 18.44 -21.37 9.44
C LYS A 241 17.14 -20.62 9.27
N PHE A 242 16.28 -20.70 10.28
CA PHE A 242 14.96 -20.09 10.32
C PHE A 242 15.08 -18.67 10.86
N THR A 243 14.57 -17.69 10.11
CA THR A 243 14.46 -16.31 10.56
C THR A 243 13.26 -16.14 11.49
N ALA A 244 13.12 -15.00 12.19
CA ALA A 244 11.93 -14.72 13.01
C ALA A 244 10.63 -14.83 12.19
N LYS A 245 10.62 -14.25 10.98
CA LYS A 245 9.52 -14.34 10.02
C LYS A 245 9.25 -15.77 9.57
N GLY A 246 10.29 -16.57 9.36
CA GLY A 246 10.16 -17.99 9.04
C GLY A 246 9.55 -18.81 10.17
N LEU A 247 9.95 -18.53 11.41
CA LEU A 247 9.45 -19.18 12.61
C LEU A 247 7.97 -18.88 12.85
N GLU A 248 7.57 -17.61 12.79
CA GLU A 248 6.15 -17.20 12.88
C GLU A 248 5.29 -17.92 11.85
N TRP A 249 5.78 -17.98 10.61
CA TRP A 249 5.06 -18.62 9.53
C TRP A 249 4.92 -20.12 9.75
N ILE A 250 5.99 -20.81 10.16
CA ILE A 250 5.96 -22.25 10.39
C ILE A 250 5.15 -22.61 11.61
N ALA A 251 5.20 -21.82 12.69
CA ALA A 251 4.39 -22.04 13.87
C ALA A 251 2.90 -22.07 13.52
N ARG A 252 2.40 -21.05 12.80
CA ARG A 252 1.00 -20.99 12.35
C ARG A 252 0.64 -22.20 11.48
N LEU A 253 1.52 -22.58 10.57
CA LEU A 253 1.29 -23.69 9.68
C LEU A 253 1.30 -25.05 10.42
N TRP A 254 2.11 -25.16 11.47
CA TRP A 254 2.22 -26.34 12.33
C TRP A 254 0.99 -26.48 13.22
N ASP A 255 0.50 -25.39 13.82
CA ASP A 255 -0.72 -25.39 14.64
C ASP A 255 -1.94 -25.85 13.82
N GLN A 256 -2.06 -25.37 12.57
CA GLN A 256 -3.09 -25.84 11.63
C GLN A 256 -2.97 -27.33 11.32
N HIS A 257 -1.75 -27.85 11.24
CA HIS A 257 -1.50 -29.27 10.97
C HIS A 257 -1.82 -30.14 12.20
N GLN A 258 -1.45 -29.70 13.40
CA GLN A 258 -1.82 -30.39 14.64
C GLN A 258 -3.34 -30.46 14.80
N ALA A 259 -4.04 -29.33 14.63
CA ALA A 259 -5.51 -29.31 14.68
C ALA A 259 -6.15 -30.23 13.62
N ALA A 260 -5.58 -30.32 12.42
CA ALA A 260 -6.06 -31.22 11.38
C ALA A 260 -5.77 -32.70 11.67
N GLN A 261 -4.66 -33.01 12.36
CA GLN A 261 -4.33 -34.36 12.80
C GLN A 261 -5.26 -34.82 13.94
N GLU A 262 -5.49 -33.96 14.94
CA GLU A 262 -6.44 -34.23 16.03
C GLU A 262 -7.86 -34.47 15.47
N ALA A 263 -8.32 -33.63 14.55
CA ALA A 263 -9.64 -33.79 13.91
C ALA A 263 -9.77 -35.02 12.99
N ALA A 264 -8.67 -35.69 12.63
CA ALA A 264 -8.68 -36.92 11.85
C ALA A 264 -8.62 -38.18 12.71
N GLU A 265 -8.28 -38.03 14.00
CA GLU A 265 -8.24 -39.12 14.98
C GLU A 265 -9.56 -39.28 15.75
N ASP A 266 -10.39 -38.23 15.80
CA ASP A 266 -11.78 -38.22 16.29
C ASP A 266 -12.80 -38.75 15.26
#